data_AF-R1GPR9-F1
#
_entry.id   AF-R1GPR9-F1
#
_cell.length_a   1.000
_cell.length_b   1.000
_cell.length_c   1.000
_cell.angle_alpha   90.00
_cell.angle_beta   90.00
_cell.angle_gamma   90.00
#
_symmetry.space_group_name_H-M   'P 1'
#
loop_
_entity.id
_entity.type
_entity.pdbx_description
1 polymer ?
#
loop_
_entity_poly.entity_id
_entity_poly.type
_entity_poly.pdbx_seq_one_letter_code
_entity_poly.pdbx_strand_id
1 'polypeptide(L)'
;MKGKISGSLIINDGVFQAVGVISFAFVCHHNSLLIYGSLKKPTLDRFSKVTHYSTTISMVACLLMALAGYLTFGDMTQGNVLNNFPTDNIMVNIARLCFGLNMLSTLPLEAFVCREVMENYYFPGDPWDANRHLLFTTTLVVSAMGLSLMTCDLGAVFELIGATSACALAYILPPLCFLKLSKKKSGRTERICAMVCVAFGCCVLGVSLVLAVSKLMRNEGGVSSCS
;
A
#
# COMPACT_ATOMS: atom_id res chain seq x y z
N MET A 1 29.38 6.18 2.69
CA MET A 1 27.94 6.39 2.43
C MET A 1 27.11 6.04 3.68
N LYS A 2 27.41 6.64 4.84
CA LYS A 2 26.56 6.52 6.03
C LYS A 2 26.03 7.92 6.31
N GLY A 3 24.72 8.12 6.15
CA GLY A 3 24.08 9.34 6.62
C GLY A 3 24.30 9.49 8.13
N LYS A 4 24.26 10.72 8.63
CA LYS A 4 24.20 10.94 10.07
C LYS A 4 22.90 10.31 10.57
N ILE A 5 22.91 9.71 11.76
CA ILE A 5 21.67 9.32 12.43
C ILE A 5 21.26 10.57 13.19
N SER A 6 20.52 11.48 12.54
CA SER A 6 20.27 12.81 13.11
C SER A 6 18.78 13.07 13.26
N GLY A 7 18.25 12.81 14.45
CA GLY A 7 16.87 13.15 14.82
C GLY A 7 16.38 12.42 16.07
N SER A 8 15.38 12.99 16.75
CA SER A 8 14.62 12.26 17.76
C SER A 8 13.90 11.11 17.07
N LEU A 9 14.21 9.87 17.45
CA LEU A 9 13.65 8.62 16.88
C LEU A 9 12.10 8.55 16.93
N ILE A 10 11.45 9.47 17.64
CA ILE A 10 10.04 9.39 18.02
C ILE A 10 9.18 10.46 17.32
N ILE A 11 9.72 11.66 17.02
CA ILE A 11 8.92 12.77 16.45
C ILE A 11 9.77 13.52 15.42
N ASN A 12 9.37 13.41 14.15
CA ASN A 12 9.91 14.13 13.00
C ASN A 12 8.74 14.63 12.15
N ASP A 13 8.96 15.66 11.33
CA ASP A 13 7.95 16.26 10.44
C ASP A 13 7.40 15.26 9.40
N GLY A 14 8.08 14.12 9.22
CA GLY A 14 7.73 13.02 8.33
C GLY A 14 6.79 11.94 8.89
N VAL A 15 6.32 12.06 10.15
CA VAL A 15 5.56 10.98 10.81
C VAL A 15 4.24 10.68 10.09
N PHE A 16 3.53 11.69 9.60
CA PHE A 16 2.25 11.48 8.90
C PHE A 16 2.44 10.79 7.54
N GLN A 17 3.53 11.10 6.86
CA GLN A 17 3.92 10.49 5.60
C GLN A 17 4.28 9.01 5.80
N ALA A 18 5.03 8.72 6.88
CA ALA A 18 5.36 7.36 7.27
C ALA A 18 4.10 6.51 7.55
N VAL A 19 3.08 7.08 8.20
CA VAL A 19 1.78 6.39 8.40
C VAL A 19 1.17 6.00 7.06
N GLY A 20 1.21 6.86 6.05
CA GLY A 20 0.73 6.55 4.70
C GLY A 20 1.48 5.37 4.08
N VAL A 21 2.82 5.42 4.08
CA VAL A 21 3.67 4.34 3.53
C VAL A 21 3.45 3.01 4.25
N ILE A 22 3.34 3.03 5.59
CA ILE A 22 3.05 1.83 6.38
C ILE A 22 1.65 1.30 6.05
N SER A 23 0.66 2.18 5.93
CA SER A 23 -0.71 1.79 5.56
C SER A 23 -0.76 1.11 4.19
N PHE A 24 0.00 1.64 3.22
CA PHE A 24 0.15 1.01 1.91
C PHE A 24 0.84 -0.36 2.02
N ALA A 25 1.93 -0.48 2.78
CA ALA A 25 2.68 -1.72 2.91
C ALA A 25 1.85 -2.88 3.51
N PHE A 26 0.87 -2.58 4.36
CA PHE A 26 -0.01 -3.57 4.98
C PHE A 26 -1.40 -3.66 4.34
N VAL A 27 -1.64 -3.02 3.19
CA VAL A 27 -2.92 -3.15 2.51
C VAL A 27 -3.01 -4.49 1.78
N CYS A 28 -3.97 -5.32 2.18
CA CYS A 28 -4.26 -6.59 1.50
C CYS A 28 -5.78 -6.89 1.42
N HIS A 29 -6.60 -5.90 1.78
CA HIS A 29 -8.05 -6.04 1.93
C HIS A 29 -8.74 -6.40 0.60
N HIS A 30 -8.23 -5.90 -0.54
CA HIS A 30 -8.78 -6.18 -1.87
C HIS A 30 -8.61 -7.65 -2.27
N ASN A 31 -7.54 -8.31 -1.83
CA ASN A 31 -7.25 -9.71 -2.12
C ASN A 31 -7.91 -10.69 -1.13
N SER A 32 -8.47 -10.18 -0.02
CA SER A 32 -8.94 -11.01 1.09
C SER A 32 -10.08 -11.96 0.71
N LEU A 33 -10.99 -11.53 -0.18
CA LEU A 33 -12.09 -12.38 -0.66
C LEU A 33 -11.58 -13.55 -1.52
N LEU A 34 -10.61 -13.28 -2.41
CA LEU A 34 -10.00 -14.31 -3.26
C LEU A 34 -9.20 -15.32 -2.43
N ILE A 35 -8.46 -14.85 -1.43
CA ILE A 35 -7.75 -15.71 -0.48
C ILE A 35 -8.76 -16.58 0.27
N TYR A 36 -9.83 -15.99 0.81
CA TYR A 36 -10.89 -16.73 1.50
C TYR A 36 -11.52 -17.82 0.62
N GLY A 37 -11.83 -17.51 -0.65
CA GLY A 37 -12.38 -18.47 -1.61
C GLY A 37 -11.41 -19.57 -2.01
N SER A 38 -10.10 -19.32 -1.91
CA SER A 38 -9.04 -20.29 -2.23
C SER A 38 -8.71 -21.24 -1.08
N LEU A 39 -9.25 -21.02 0.13
CA LEU A 39 -9.05 -21.93 1.27
C LEU A 39 -9.76 -23.26 1.04
N LYS A 40 -9.04 -24.37 1.23
CA LYS A 40 -9.61 -25.74 1.17
C LYS A 40 -10.86 -25.94 2.06
N LYS A 41 -10.92 -25.24 3.20
CA LYS A 41 -12.08 -25.21 4.09
C LYS A 41 -12.33 -23.74 4.50
N PRO A 42 -13.21 -23.01 3.80
CA PRO A 42 -13.44 -21.59 4.06
C PRO A 42 -14.29 -21.45 5.33
N THR A 43 -13.64 -21.25 6.48
CA THR A 43 -14.31 -20.89 7.74
C THR A 43 -13.68 -19.63 8.31
N LEU A 44 -14.49 -18.78 8.95
CA LEU A 44 -14.04 -17.48 9.49
C LEU A 44 -12.91 -17.65 10.52
N ASP A 45 -12.98 -18.65 11.39
CA ASP A 45 -11.94 -18.91 12.40
C ASP A 45 -10.58 -19.28 11.78
N ARG A 46 -10.60 -20.03 10.67
CA ARG A 46 -9.37 -20.42 9.98
C ARG A 46 -8.79 -19.25 9.21
N PHE A 47 -9.65 -18.49 8.54
CA PHE A 47 -9.25 -17.28 7.85
C PHE A 47 -8.61 -16.28 8.82
N SER A 48 -9.24 -16.04 9.98
CA SER A 48 -8.68 -15.17 11.02
C SER A 48 -7.29 -15.64 11.50
N LYS A 49 -7.11 -16.96 11.75
CA LYS A 49 -5.78 -17.50 12.10
C LYS A 49 -4.75 -17.26 11.00
N VAL A 50 -5.08 -17.60 9.75
CA VAL A 50 -4.18 -17.43 8.61
C VAL A 50 -3.77 -15.97 8.46
N THR A 51 -4.74 -15.03 8.54
CA THR A 51 -4.47 -13.59 8.47
C THR A 51 -3.58 -13.11 9.61
N HIS A 52 -3.83 -13.52 10.86
CA HIS A 52 -2.99 -13.10 11.98
C HIS A 52 -1.55 -13.61 11.86
N TYR A 53 -1.36 -14.89 11.50
CA TYR A 53 -0.02 -15.45 11.32
C TYR A 53 0.70 -14.79 10.13
N SER A 54 0.04 -14.63 8.99
CA SER A 54 0.66 -14.02 7.80
C SER A 54 1.03 -12.56 8.03
N THR A 55 0.14 -11.75 8.60
CA THR A 55 0.41 -10.35 8.91
C THR A 55 1.54 -10.21 9.93
N THR A 56 1.59 -11.06 10.96
CA THR A 56 2.65 -11.02 11.97
C THR A 56 4.03 -11.34 11.36
N ILE A 57 4.10 -12.37 10.52
CA ILE A 57 5.35 -12.75 9.83
C ILE A 57 5.80 -11.61 8.91
N SER A 58 4.89 -11.05 8.11
CA SER A 58 5.18 -9.90 7.24
C SER A 58 5.65 -8.69 8.05
N MET A 59 5.01 -8.41 9.19
CA MET A 59 5.41 -7.30 10.07
C MET A 59 6.84 -7.46 10.57
N VAL A 60 7.22 -8.64 11.06
CA VAL A 60 8.58 -8.90 11.53
C VAL A 60 9.59 -8.76 10.38
N ALA A 61 9.29 -9.30 9.20
CA ALA A 61 10.16 -9.21 8.04
C ALA A 61 10.35 -7.74 7.59
N CYS A 62 9.25 -6.98 7.48
CA CYS A 62 9.29 -5.56 7.13
C CYS A 62 10.07 -4.74 8.15
N LEU A 63 9.88 -4.99 9.45
CA LEU A 63 10.61 -4.29 10.51
C LEU A 63 12.11 -4.57 10.45
N LEU A 64 12.52 -5.84 10.28
CA LEU A 64 13.92 -6.21 10.17
C LEU A 64 14.59 -5.52 8.98
N MET A 65 13.92 -5.54 7.81
CA MET A 65 14.42 -4.90 6.59
C MET A 65 14.48 -3.37 6.73
N ALA A 66 13.44 -2.75 7.29
CA ALA A 66 13.38 -1.30 7.49
C ALA A 66 14.46 -0.82 8.47
N LEU A 67 14.64 -1.52 9.60
CA LEU A 67 15.67 -1.20 10.59
C LEU A 67 17.07 -1.39 10.02
N ALA A 68 17.34 -2.51 9.34
CA ALA A 68 18.64 -2.75 8.72
C ALA A 68 18.96 -1.71 7.63
N GLY A 69 17.97 -1.35 6.81
CA GLY A 69 18.10 -0.29 5.80
C GLY A 69 18.41 1.07 6.43
N TYR A 70 17.60 1.50 7.41
CA TYR A 70 17.77 2.79 8.07
C TYR A 70 19.09 2.88 8.85
N LEU A 71 19.51 1.83 9.57
CA LEU A 71 20.80 1.84 10.28
C LEU A 71 22.01 1.85 9.33
N THR A 72 21.84 1.38 8.09
CA THR A 72 22.92 1.38 7.09
C THR A 72 23.08 2.73 6.41
N PHE A 73 21.97 3.37 6.02
CA PHE A 73 22.00 4.59 5.20
C PHE A 73 21.66 5.89 5.96
N GLY A 74 20.98 5.78 7.10
CA GLY A 74 20.54 6.92 7.91
C GLY A 74 19.64 7.87 7.12
N ASP A 75 19.89 9.16 7.26
CA ASP A 75 19.10 10.23 6.63
C ASP A 75 19.24 10.29 5.09
N MET A 76 20.15 9.53 4.49
CA MET A 76 20.35 9.49 3.04
C MET A 76 19.47 8.46 2.32
N THR A 77 18.62 7.73 3.06
CA THR A 77 17.83 6.61 2.52
C THR A 77 16.83 7.07 1.46
N GLN A 78 17.06 6.65 0.21
CA GLN A 78 16.09 6.83 -0.89
C GLN A 78 14.86 5.92 -0.76
N GLY A 79 13.72 6.32 -1.37
CA GLY A 79 12.47 5.54 -1.36
C GLY A 79 12.60 4.12 -1.90
N ASN A 80 13.51 3.90 -2.86
CA ASN A 80 14.02 2.57 -3.19
C ASN A 80 15.41 2.38 -2.57
N VAL A 81 15.50 1.54 -1.53
CA VAL A 81 16.75 1.30 -0.81
C VAL A 81 17.86 0.79 -1.74
N LEU A 82 17.53 0.04 -2.79
CA LEU A 82 18.50 -0.51 -3.75
C LEU A 82 19.19 0.58 -4.57
N ASN A 83 18.62 1.78 -4.67
CA ASN A 83 19.25 2.92 -5.36
C ASN A 83 20.38 3.57 -4.54
N ASN A 84 20.47 3.28 -3.24
CA ASN A 84 21.58 3.77 -2.40
C ASN A 84 22.88 2.98 -2.62
N PHE A 85 22.78 1.80 -3.25
CA PHE A 85 23.93 0.96 -3.56
C PHE A 85 24.48 1.26 -4.96
N PRO A 86 25.81 1.17 -5.15
CA PRO A 86 26.44 1.48 -6.43
C PRO A 86 26.07 0.44 -7.51
N THR A 87 26.14 0.82 -8.79
CA THR A 87 25.65 0.01 -9.94
C THR A 87 26.62 -1.08 -10.39
N ASP A 88 27.87 -0.97 -10.02
CA ASP A 88 28.98 -1.90 -10.30
C ASP A 88 28.98 -3.15 -9.40
N ASN A 89 28.16 -3.19 -8.35
CA ASN A 89 28.12 -4.33 -7.43
C ASN A 89 27.22 -5.46 -7.96
N ILE A 90 27.83 -6.60 -8.30
CA ILE A 90 27.12 -7.78 -8.86
C ILE A 90 26.02 -8.28 -7.93
N MET A 91 26.26 -8.34 -6.61
CA MET A 91 25.27 -8.86 -5.66
C MET A 91 24.03 -7.97 -5.59
N VAL A 92 24.22 -6.66 -5.65
CA VAL A 92 23.11 -5.69 -5.68
C VAL A 92 22.35 -5.80 -7.00
N ASN A 93 23.03 -6.01 -8.12
CA ASN A 93 22.37 -6.22 -9.41
C ASN A 93 21.55 -7.51 -9.45
N ILE A 94 22.01 -8.59 -8.82
CA ILE A 94 21.21 -9.81 -8.62
C ILE A 94 19.96 -9.48 -7.78
N ALA A 95 20.10 -8.73 -6.68
CA ALA A 95 18.94 -8.33 -5.87
C ALA A 95 17.94 -7.46 -6.67
N ARG A 96 18.42 -6.52 -7.49
CA ARG A 96 17.59 -5.71 -8.41
C ARG A 96 16.85 -6.59 -9.42
N LEU A 97 17.51 -7.59 -9.99
CA LEU A 97 16.90 -8.54 -10.91
C LEU A 97 15.81 -9.38 -10.22
N CYS A 98 16.10 -9.96 -9.05
CA CYS A 98 15.12 -10.72 -8.28
C CYS A 98 13.91 -9.87 -7.88
N PHE A 99 14.13 -8.63 -7.44
CA PHE A 99 13.06 -7.68 -7.13
C PHE A 99 12.21 -7.36 -8.36
N GLY A 100 12.83 -7.11 -9.52
CA GLY A 100 12.14 -6.89 -10.78
C GLY A 100 11.31 -8.10 -11.24
N LEU A 101 11.87 -9.31 -11.16
CA LEU A 101 11.16 -10.56 -11.47
C LEU A 101 9.95 -10.77 -10.54
N ASN A 102 10.11 -10.48 -9.24
CA ASN A 102 9.01 -10.53 -8.29
C ASN A 102 7.90 -9.54 -8.71
N MET A 103 8.23 -8.28 -9.00
CA MET A 103 7.26 -7.27 -9.45
C MET A 103 6.56 -7.68 -10.76
N LEU A 104 7.29 -8.25 -11.72
CA LEU A 104 6.72 -8.78 -12.97
C LEU A 104 5.72 -9.91 -12.71
N SER A 105 5.95 -10.75 -11.71
CA SER A 105 5.02 -11.81 -11.32
C SER A 105 3.82 -11.30 -10.52
N THR A 106 3.97 -10.21 -9.78
CA THR A 106 2.88 -9.59 -9.00
C THR A 106 1.90 -8.83 -9.89
N LEU A 107 2.38 -8.19 -10.96
CA LEU A 107 1.52 -7.37 -11.84
C LEU A 107 0.33 -8.14 -12.45
N PRO A 108 0.47 -9.36 -12.99
CA PRO A 108 -0.66 -10.15 -13.48
C PRO A 108 -1.69 -10.49 -12.39
N LEU A 109 -1.23 -10.75 -11.15
CA LEU A 109 -2.11 -11.08 -10.03
C LEU A 109 -2.93 -9.85 -9.61
N GLU A 110 -2.30 -8.69 -9.47
CA GLU A 110 -3.02 -7.45 -9.12
C GLU A 110 -3.95 -7.00 -10.25
N ALA A 111 -3.54 -7.13 -11.52
CA ALA A 111 -4.40 -6.87 -12.67
C ALA A 111 -5.63 -7.80 -12.69
N PHE A 112 -5.45 -9.07 -12.30
CA PHE A 112 -6.55 -10.01 -12.14
C PHE A 112 -7.55 -9.53 -11.08
N VAL A 113 -7.08 -9.11 -9.90
CA VAL A 113 -7.98 -8.64 -8.82
C VAL A 113 -8.70 -7.36 -9.20
N CYS A 114 -7.99 -6.38 -9.75
CA CYS A 114 -8.59 -5.13 -10.22
C CYS A 114 -9.69 -5.39 -11.26
N ARG A 115 -9.43 -6.28 -12.22
CA ARG A 115 -10.42 -6.67 -13.22
C ARG A 115 -11.62 -7.36 -12.59
N GLU A 116 -11.40 -8.31 -11.69
CA GLU A 116 -12.48 -9.02 -10.98
C GLU A 116 -13.39 -8.03 -10.23
N VAL A 117 -12.81 -7.01 -9.59
CA VAL A 117 -13.58 -5.95 -8.91
C VAL A 117 -14.38 -5.10 -9.91
N MET A 118 -13.78 -4.71 -11.04
CA MET A 118 -14.47 -3.92 -12.07
C MET A 118 -15.62 -4.71 -12.72
N GLU A 119 -15.39 -5.98 -13.04
CA GLU A 119 -16.40 -6.89 -13.58
C GLU A 119 -17.59 -7.03 -12.64
N ASN A 120 -17.33 -7.37 -11.37
CA ASN A 120 -18.39 -7.53 -10.36
C ASN A 120 -19.17 -6.23 -10.09
N TYR A 121 -18.55 -5.06 -10.25
CA TYR A 121 -19.20 -3.76 -10.01
C TYR A 121 -20.01 -3.26 -11.21
N TYR A 122 -19.45 -3.33 -12.42
CA TYR A 122 -20.08 -2.76 -13.62
C TYR A 122 -20.96 -3.75 -14.39
N PHE A 123 -20.63 -5.05 -14.39
CA PHE A 123 -21.28 -6.09 -15.19
C PHE A 123 -21.64 -7.32 -14.34
N PRO A 124 -22.43 -7.16 -13.26
CA PRO A 124 -22.73 -8.25 -12.35
C PRO A 124 -23.53 -9.36 -13.05
N GLY A 125 -22.92 -10.55 -13.17
CA GLY A 125 -23.58 -11.75 -13.72
C GLY A 125 -23.58 -11.86 -15.24
N ASP A 126 -22.92 -10.96 -15.95
CA ASP A 126 -22.72 -11.08 -17.39
C ASP A 126 -21.72 -12.20 -17.72
N PRO A 127 -21.89 -12.90 -18.86
CA PRO A 127 -20.94 -13.90 -19.30
C PRO A 127 -19.57 -13.28 -19.60
N TRP A 128 -18.56 -14.14 -19.70
CA TRP A 128 -17.20 -13.71 -20.01
C TRP A 128 -17.11 -13.16 -21.44
N ASP A 129 -16.64 -11.92 -21.55
CA ASP A 129 -16.41 -11.24 -22.83
C ASP A 129 -14.93 -10.92 -23.05
N ALA A 130 -14.35 -11.45 -24.13
CA ALA A 130 -12.93 -11.27 -24.47
C ALA A 130 -12.54 -9.80 -24.70
N ASN A 131 -13.42 -9.03 -25.34
CA ASN A 131 -13.18 -7.61 -25.63
C ASN A 131 -13.11 -6.77 -24.35
N ARG A 132 -14.02 -7.05 -23.39
CA ARG A 132 -14.05 -6.39 -22.08
C ARG A 132 -12.81 -6.72 -21.26
N HIS A 133 -12.42 -7.99 -21.28
CA HIS A 133 -11.21 -8.47 -20.65
C HIS A 133 -9.95 -7.75 -21.17
N LEU A 134 -9.84 -7.63 -22.49
CA LEU A 134 -8.70 -6.96 -23.13
C LEU A 134 -8.71 -5.45 -22.85
N LEU A 135 -9.87 -4.81 -22.87
CA LEU A 135 -10.03 -3.39 -22.55
C LEU A 135 -9.55 -3.10 -21.13
N PHE A 136 -10.10 -3.78 -20.11
CA PHE A 136 -9.71 -3.56 -18.72
C PHE A 136 -8.23 -3.82 -18.47
N THR A 137 -7.69 -4.91 -19.00
CA THR A 137 -6.28 -5.25 -18.82
C THR A 137 -5.37 -4.21 -19.49
N THR A 138 -5.71 -3.76 -20.70
CA THR A 138 -4.92 -2.74 -21.42
C THR A 138 -4.95 -1.41 -20.68
N THR A 139 -6.12 -0.96 -20.21
CA THR A 139 -6.25 0.30 -19.46
C THR A 139 -5.45 0.26 -18.14
N LEU A 140 -5.50 -0.85 -17.40
CA LEU A 140 -4.73 -1.02 -16.17
C LEU A 140 -3.22 -0.99 -16.42
N VAL A 141 -2.74 -1.68 -17.45
CA VAL A 141 -1.29 -1.71 -17.77
C VAL A 141 -0.80 -0.37 -18.30
N VAL A 142 -1.55 0.27 -19.20
CA VAL A 142 -1.18 1.57 -19.77
C VAL A 142 -1.19 2.67 -18.71
N SER A 143 -2.17 2.68 -17.80
CA SER A 143 -2.19 3.64 -16.69
C SER A 143 -1.02 3.43 -15.71
N ALA A 144 -0.69 2.19 -15.36
CA ALA A 144 0.47 1.87 -14.54
C ALA A 144 1.78 2.31 -15.21
N MET A 145 1.92 2.10 -16.52
CA MET A 145 3.07 2.57 -17.30
C MET A 145 3.13 4.10 -17.33
N GLY A 146 2.00 4.78 -17.52
CA GLY A 146 1.92 6.24 -17.48
C GLY A 146 2.39 6.81 -16.15
N LEU A 147 1.91 6.26 -15.03
CA LEU A 147 2.37 6.67 -13.69
C LEU A 147 3.87 6.42 -13.49
N SER A 148 4.39 5.28 -13.98
CA SER A 148 5.81 4.95 -13.91
C SER A 148 6.69 5.96 -14.66
N LEU A 149 6.23 6.45 -15.82
CA LEU A 149 6.96 7.45 -16.60
C LEU A 149 6.88 8.87 -16.03
N MET A 150 5.83 9.17 -15.26
CA MET A 150 5.61 10.50 -14.69
C MET A 150 6.23 10.68 -13.30
N THR A 151 6.59 9.60 -12.62
CA THR A 151 7.09 9.65 -11.24
C THR A 151 8.53 9.18 -11.15
N CYS A 152 9.37 9.96 -10.47
CA CYS A 152 10.76 9.56 -10.17
C CYS A 152 10.96 9.24 -8.68
N ASP A 153 10.00 9.58 -7.81
CA ASP A 153 10.03 9.28 -6.38
C ASP A 153 8.95 8.28 -5.97
N LEU A 154 9.37 7.01 -5.84
CA LEU A 154 8.52 5.91 -5.36
C LEU A 154 7.97 6.16 -3.94
N GLY A 155 8.73 6.84 -3.08
CA GLY A 155 8.32 7.12 -1.71
C GLY A 155 7.10 8.04 -1.65
N ALA A 156 7.12 9.12 -2.43
CA ALA A 156 6.01 10.05 -2.55
C ALA A 156 4.74 9.38 -3.12
N VAL A 157 4.87 8.46 -4.07
CA VAL A 157 3.73 7.72 -4.62
C VAL A 157 3.12 6.77 -3.59
N PHE A 158 3.95 6.00 -2.86
CA PHE A 158 3.46 5.12 -1.81
C PHE A 158 2.83 5.88 -0.65
N GLU A 159 3.37 7.05 -0.29
CA GLU A 159 2.78 7.96 0.68
C GLU A 159 1.37 8.38 0.25
N LEU A 160 1.21 8.86 -0.98
CA LEU A 160 -0.07 9.36 -1.50
C LEU A 160 -1.12 8.26 -1.62
N ILE A 161 -0.76 7.13 -2.22
CA ILE A 161 -1.68 5.99 -2.41
C ILE A 161 -2.06 5.39 -1.05
N GLY A 162 -1.09 5.28 -0.13
CA GLY A 162 -1.34 4.78 1.21
C GLY A 162 -2.23 5.69 2.04
N ALA A 163 -2.01 7.00 1.98
CA ALA A 163 -2.82 7.96 2.70
C ALA A 163 -4.26 8.11 2.18
N THR A 164 -4.49 7.81 0.90
CA THR A 164 -5.82 7.91 0.27
C THR A 164 -6.53 6.55 0.25
N SER A 165 -6.08 5.65 -0.61
CA SER A 165 -6.70 4.35 -0.86
C SER A 165 -6.62 3.42 0.35
N ALA A 166 -5.44 3.27 0.97
CA ALA A 166 -5.29 2.35 2.09
C ALA A 166 -6.02 2.85 3.34
N CYS A 167 -6.01 4.17 3.61
CA CYS A 167 -6.79 4.74 4.71
C CYS A 167 -8.31 4.53 4.52
N ALA A 168 -8.82 4.73 3.30
CA ALA A 168 -10.21 4.47 3.00
C ALA A 168 -10.60 3.00 3.20
N LEU A 169 -9.79 2.07 2.66
CA LEU A 169 -10.08 0.64 2.67
C LEU A 169 -9.81 -0.05 4.02
N ALA A 170 -8.84 0.43 4.81
CA ALA A 170 -8.44 -0.21 6.06
C ALA A 170 -9.05 0.47 7.31
N TYR A 171 -9.08 1.81 7.35
CA TYR A 171 -9.47 2.55 8.56
C TYR A 171 -10.90 3.11 8.52
N ILE A 172 -11.43 3.40 7.33
CA ILE A 172 -12.75 4.03 7.21
C ILE A 172 -13.84 2.99 6.89
N LEU A 173 -13.69 2.25 5.79
CA LEU A 173 -14.77 1.41 5.28
C LEU A 173 -15.14 0.23 6.20
N PRO A 174 -14.19 -0.61 6.70
CA PRO A 174 -14.55 -1.75 7.54
C PRO A 174 -15.20 -1.35 8.88
N PRO A 175 -14.70 -0.35 9.63
CA PRO A 175 -15.36 0.07 10.86
C PRO A 175 -16.72 0.75 10.63
N LEU A 176 -16.91 1.48 9.52
CA LEU A 176 -18.23 2.01 9.16
C LEU A 176 -19.23 0.89 8.86
N CYS A 177 -18.81 -0.14 8.10
CA CYS A 177 -19.61 -1.34 7.89
C CYS A 177 -19.94 -2.02 9.21
N PHE A 178 -18.97 -2.17 10.12
CA PHE A 178 -19.20 -2.71 11.46
C PHE A 178 -20.23 -1.89 12.24
N LEU A 179 -20.12 -0.55 12.27
CA LEU A 179 -21.07 0.31 12.97
C LEU A 179 -22.50 0.24 12.38
N LYS A 180 -22.63 0.05 11.07
CA LYS A 180 -23.93 -0.08 10.37
C LYS A 180 -24.55 -1.47 10.55
N LEU A 181 -23.75 -2.53 10.50
CA LEU A 181 -24.23 -3.92 10.54
C LEU A 181 -24.34 -4.47 11.97
N SER A 182 -23.59 -3.92 12.92
CA SER A 182 -23.58 -4.37 14.30
C SER A 182 -24.87 -3.94 15.02
N LYS A 183 -25.76 -4.91 15.26
CA LYS A 183 -26.98 -4.75 16.06
C LYS A 183 -26.66 -4.15 17.44
N LYS A 184 -27.64 -3.53 18.10
CA LYS A 184 -27.55 -2.87 19.43
C LYS A 184 -26.89 -3.69 20.56
N LYS A 185 -26.56 -4.97 20.34
CA LYS A 185 -25.88 -5.89 21.27
C LYS A 185 -24.35 -5.76 21.32
N SER A 186 -23.70 -5.04 20.40
CA SER A 186 -22.25 -4.79 20.49
C SER A 186 -21.92 -3.83 21.63
N GLY A 187 -20.83 -4.10 22.35
CA GLY A 187 -20.42 -3.34 23.51
C GLY A 187 -20.13 -1.88 23.17
N ARG A 188 -20.40 -0.97 24.11
CA ARG A 188 -20.10 0.47 23.97
C ARG A 188 -18.62 0.70 23.60
N THR A 189 -17.72 -0.12 24.13
CA THR A 189 -16.28 -0.07 23.86
C THR A 189 -15.94 -0.37 22.40
N GLU A 190 -16.50 -1.43 21.81
CA GLU A 190 -16.22 -1.80 20.41
C GLU A 190 -16.65 -0.70 19.43
N ARG A 191 -17.79 -0.08 19.70
CA ARG A 191 -18.31 1.05 18.91
C ARG A 191 -17.42 2.28 19.02
N ILE A 192 -16.94 2.60 20.24
CA ILE A 192 -15.99 3.70 20.44
C ILE A 192 -14.69 3.41 19.69
N CYS A 193 -14.14 2.19 19.79
CA CYS A 193 -12.94 1.80 19.04
C CYS A 193 -13.12 1.95 17.52
N ALA A 194 -14.27 1.54 16.99
CA ALA A 194 -14.58 1.70 15.57
C ALA A 194 -14.68 3.18 15.16
N MET A 195 -15.32 4.03 15.96
CA MET A 195 -15.39 5.47 15.70
C MET A 195 -14.02 6.15 15.78
N VAL A 196 -13.18 5.76 16.75
CA VAL A 196 -11.80 6.27 16.88
C VAL A 196 -10.97 5.87 15.65
N CYS A 197 -11.10 4.64 15.18
CA CYS A 197 -10.41 4.18 13.96
C CYS A 197 -10.79 5.01 12.73
N VAL A 198 -12.10 5.28 12.56
CA VAL A 198 -12.60 6.12 11.45
C VAL A 198 -12.09 7.56 11.58
N ALA A 199 -12.15 8.14 12.78
CA ALA A 199 -11.65 9.48 13.04
C ALA A 199 -10.15 9.58 12.71
N PHE A 200 -9.35 8.60 13.15
CA PHE A 200 -7.93 8.50 12.81
C PHE A 200 -7.71 8.43 11.30
N GLY A 201 -8.43 7.54 10.60
CA GLY A 201 -8.33 7.43 9.13
C GLY A 201 -8.68 8.73 8.41
N CYS A 202 -9.73 9.43 8.84
CA CYS A 202 -10.11 10.74 8.29
C CYS A 202 -9.05 11.81 8.57
N CYS A 203 -8.47 11.83 9.77
CA CYS A 203 -7.39 12.76 10.11
C CYS A 203 -6.15 12.53 9.24
N VAL A 204 -5.70 11.28 9.10
CA VAL A 204 -4.54 10.94 8.26
C VAL A 204 -4.80 11.31 6.81
N LEU A 205 -5.96 10.93 6.27
CA LEU A 205 -6.33 11.26 4.89
C LEU A 205 -6.36 12.78 4.67
N GLY A 206 -6.96 13.54 5.60
CA GLY A 206 -7.04 15.00 5.52
C GLY A 206 -5.68 15.67 5.57
N VAL A 207 -4.82 15.29 6.52
CA VAL A 207 -3.47 15.86 6.65
C VAL A 207 -2.63 15.55 5.41
N SER A 208 -2.66 14.31 4.93
CA SER A 208 -1.88 13.92 3.75
C SER A 208 -2.36 14.58 2.46
N LEU A 209 -3.67 14.77 2.28
CA LEU A 209 -4.21 15.55 1.15
C LEU A 209 -3.76 17.01 1.21
N VAL A 210 -3.80 17.63 2.40
CA VAL A 210 -3.34 19.01 2.57
C VAL A 210 -1.84 19.12 2.27
N LEU A 211 -1.02 18.16 2.71
CA LEU A 211 0.41 18.12 2.43
C LEU A 211 0.70 17.93 0.94
N ALA A 212 -0.01 17.01 0.27
CA ALA A 212 0.12 16.77 -1.16
C ALA A 212 -0.28 18.01 -1.99
N VAL A 213 -1.40 18.66 -1.64
CA VAL A 213 -1.85 19.89 -2.30
C VAL A 213 -0.89 21.05 -2.02
N SER A 214 -0.37 21.16 -0.79
CA SER A 214 0.60 22.20 -0.44
C SER A 214 1.92 22.05 -1.20
N LYS A 215 2.40 20.81 -1.40
CA LYS A 215 3.57 20.52 -2.25
C LYS A 215 3.32 20.91 -3.71
N LEU A 216 2.11 20.63 -4.23
CA LEU A 216 1.73 20.99 -5.60
C LEU A 216 1.61 22.52 -5.78
N MET A 217 1.00 23.24 -4.82
CA MET A 217 0.83 24.69 -4.90
C MET A 217 2.12 25.48 -4.71
N ARG A 218 3.08 24.97 -3.93
CA ARG A 218 4.40 25.61 -3.77
C ARG A 218 5.31 25.47 -5.00
N ASN A 219 4.86 24.80 -6.06
CA ASN A 219 5.61 24.60 -7.30
C ASN A 219 7.04 24.06 -7.08
N GLU A 220 7.24 23.29 -6.01
CA GLU A 220 8.51 22.59 -5.73
C GLU A 220 8.61 21.27 -6.56
N GLY A 221 7.54 20.92 -7.29
CA GLY A 221 7.47 19.77 -8.19
C GLY A 221 7.90 20.07 -9.61
N GLY A 222 9.03 20.79 -9.79
CA GLY A 222 9.70 20.77 -11.09
C GLY A 222 9.91 19.31 -11.47
N VAL A 223 9.36 18.91 -12.63
CA VAL A 223 9.49 17.56 -13.19
C VAL A 223 10.96 17.20 -13.16
N SER A 224 11.37 16.44 -12.14
CA SER A 224 12.71 15.89 -12.05
C SER A 224 12.81 14.96 -13.24
N SER A 225 13.52 15.38 -14.27
CA SER A 225 13.78 14.53 -15.42
C SER A 225 14.48 13.29 -14.90
N CYS A 226 13.83 12.13 -14.98
CA CYS A 226 14.43 10.85 -14.69
C CYS A 226 15.63 10.68 -15.63
N SER A 227 16.86 10.84 -15.12
CA SER A 227 18.12 10.53 -15.79
C SER A 227 18.83 9.42 -15.07
#